data_AF-E6SIJ0-F1
#
_entry.id   AF-E6SIJ0-F1
#
_cell.length_a   1.000
_cell.length_b   1.000
_cell.length_c   1.000
_cell.angle_alpha   90.00
_cell.angle_beta   90.00
_cell.angle_gamma   90.00
#
_symmetry.space_group_name_H-M   'P 1'
#
loop_
_entity.id
_entity.type
_entity.pdbx_description
1 polymer ?
#
loop_
_entity_poly.entity_id
_entity_poly.type
_entity_poly.pdbx_seq_one_letter_code
_entity_poly.pdbx_strand_id
1 'polypeptide(L)'
;MGWMWWIPVAAYLVGGILPGEYLVRWRRGASPRELGDEPGTAGTWRQAGAAAGLAVFAFDFAKGLLPVWLADRLGAGGWLLVATAVAPVAGHNWPLQRGFRPGGRGLASAIGVTVYLAPRALIPALLVGCVVALWRRRTPWVGIVGFPLGLAAMPLAGTPGERVVAALAAMLTVGLRYLQWTRHRGRWI
;
A
#
# COMPACT_ATOMS: atom_id res chain seq x y z
N MET A 1 26.82 0.43 7.94
CA MET A 1 25.47 0.88 7.54
C MET A 1 25.22 0.98 6.03
N GLY A 2 26.21 1.31 5.17
CA GLY A 2 25.95 1.64 3.75
C GLY A 2 25.19 0.57 2.94
N TRP A 3 25.43 -0.72 3.19
CA TRP A 3 24.77 -1.81 2.48
C TRP A 3 23.26 -1.91 2.74
N MET A 4 22.76 -1.37 3.85
CA MET A 4 21.33 -1.44 4.19
C MET A 4 20.46 -0.60 3.24
N TRP A 5 21.07 0.35 2.51
CA TRP A 5 20.39 1.12 1.47
C TRP A 5 19.94 0.26 0.27
N TRP A 6 20.44 -0.96 0.14
CA TRP A 6 19.90 -1.91 -0.83
C TRP A 6 18.49 -2.40 -0.48
N ILE A 7 18.06 -2.29 0.79
CA ILE A 7 16.72 -2.69 1.23
C ILE A 7 15.63 -1.84 0.54
N PRO A 8 15.62 -0.49 0.62
CA PRO A 8 14.62 0.30 -0.08
C PRO A 8 14.71 0.14 -1.61
N VAL A 9 15.90 -0.06 -2.18
CA VAL A 9 16.04 -0.32 -3.63
C VAL A 9 15.32 -1.61 -4.01
N ALA A 10 15.59 -2.71 -3.31
CA ALA A 10 14.90 -3.98 -3.53
C ALA A 10 13.40 -3.87 -3.26
N ALA A 11 13.00 -3.17 -2.20
CA ALA A 11 11.61 -2.95 -1.83
C ALA A 11 10.84 -2.18 -2.91
N TYR A 12 11.47 -1.19 -3.55
CA TYR A 12 10.88 -0.46 -4.68
C TYR A 12 10.68 -1.38 -5.89
N LEU A 13 11.68 -2.20 -6.24
CA LEU A 13 11.58 -3.15 -7.35
C LEU A 13 10.48 -4.19 -7.10
N VAL A 14 10.45 -4.81 -5.92
CA VAL A 14 9.38 -5.76 -5.54
C VAL A 14 8.02 -5.06 -5.47
N GLY A 15 7.99 -3.81 -4.96
CA GLY A 15 6.81 -2.95 -4.94
C GLY A 15 6.19 -2.77 -6.33
N GLY A 16 7.03 -2.67 -7.36
CA GLY A 16 6.61 -2.54 -8.76
C GLY A 16 5.97 -3.78 -9.39
N ILE A 17 6.00 -4.92 -8.70
CA ILE A 17 5.26 -6.11 -9.12
C ILE A 17 3.77 -5.89 -8.80
N LEU A 18 2.95 -5.88 -9.85
CA LEU A 18 1.51 -5.65 -9.79
C LEU A 18 0.76 -6.96 -10.05
N PRO A 19 0.55 -7.83 -9.04
CA PRO A 19 -0.06 -9.15 -9.23
C PRO A 19 -1.47 -9.08 -9.84
N GLY A 20 -2.21 -8.00 -9.61
CA GLY A 20 -3.53 -7.78 -10.22
C GLY A 20 -3.50 -7.68 -11.75
N GLU A 21 -2.41 -7.20 -12.36
CA GLU A 21 -2.24 -7.19 -13.83
C GLU A 21 -2.29 -8.62 -14.39
N TYR A 22 -1.53 -9.51 -13.78
CA TYR A 22 -1.36 -10.88 -14.24
C TYR A 22 -2.60 -11.70 -13.91
N LEU A 23 -3.11 -11.60 -12.69
CA LEU A 23 -4.20 -12.44 -12.21
C LEU A 23 -5.53 -12.11 -12.89
N VAL A 24 -5.82 -10.83 -13.12
CA VAL A 24 -7.03 -10.42 -13.86
C VAL A 24 -6.90 -10.81 -15.33
N ARG A 25 -5.75 -10.56 -15.98
CA ARG A 25 -5.53 -10.95 -17.37
C ARG A 25 -5.67 -12.46 -17.56
N TRP A 26 -5.15 -13.26 -16.64
CA TRP A 26 -5.30 -14.71 -16.66
C TRP A 26 -6.77 -15.16 -16.55
N ARG A 27 -7.57 -14.53 -15.68
CA ARG A 27 -8.98 -14.93 -15.49
C ARG A 27 -9.97 -14.34 -16.50
N ARG A 28 -9.67 -13.18 -17.09
CA ARG A 28 -10.60 -12.42 -17.94
C ARG A 28 -10.15 -12.30 -19.39
N GLY A 29 -8.93 -12.71 -19.72
CA GLY A 29 -8.34 -12.48 -21.05
C GLY A 29 -7.94 -11.02 -21.30
N ALA A 30 -8.22 -10.11 -20.36
CA ALA A 30 -7.94 -8.68 -20.43
C ALA A 30 -7.36 -8.18 -19.11
N SER A 31 -6.45 -7.21 -19.16
CA SER A 31 -5.90 -6.54 -17.99
C SER A 31 -6.94 -5.70 -17.26
N PRO A 32 -6.71 -5.38 -15.97
CA PRO A 32 -7.56 -4.48 -15.21
C PRO A 32 -7.81 -3.15 -15.94
N ARG A 33 -6.78 -2.59 -16.61
CA ARG A 33 -6.90 -1.31 -17.31
C ARG A 33 -7.78 -1.38 -18.56
N GLU A 34 -7.64 -2.44 -19.36
CA GLU A 34 -8.51 -2.69 -20.52
C GLU A 34 -9.98 -2.83 -20.09
N LEU A 35 -10.22 -3.25 -18.85
CA LEU A 35 -11.54 -3.34 -18.22
C LEU A 35 -11.96 -2.05 -17.49
N GLY A 36 -11.22 -0.94 -17.65
CA GLY A 36 -11.51 0.35 -17.02
C GLY A 36 -11.25 0.38 -15.50
N ASP A 37 -10.39 -0.50 -14.99
CA ASP A 37 -10.12 -0.69 -13.57
C ASP A 37 -8.61 -0.67 -13.22
N GLU A 38 -8.31 -0.72 -11.93
CA GLU A 38 -6.97 -0.63 -11.37
C GLU A 38 -6.40 -2.01 -11.04
N PRO A 39 -5.07 -2.20 -11.19
CA PRO A 39 -4.40 -3.46 -10.87
C PRO A 39 -4.20 -3.72 -9.37
N GLY A 40 -4.91 -3.00 -8.51
CA GLY A 40 -4.88 -3.19 -7.05
C GLY A 40 -5.93 -4.18 -6.55
N THR A 41 -5.95 -4.39 -5.24
CA THR A 41 -6.91 -5.28 -4.54
C THR A 41 -8.36 -5.08 -4.96
N ALA A 42 -8.86 -3.83 -4.91
CA ALA A 42 -10.28 -3.56 -5.14
C ALA A 42 -10.70 -3.79 -6.60
N GLY A 43 -9.84 -3.41 -7.55
CA GLY A 43 -10.09 -3.68 -8.97
C GLY A 43 -10.01 -5.17 -9.28
N THR A 44 -9.00 -5.86 -8.75
CA THR A 44 -8.90 -7.32 -8.87
C THR A 44 -10.10 -8.02 -8.25
N TRP A 45 -10.62 -7.56 -7.11
CA TRP A 45 -11.82 -8.12 -6.51
C TRP A 45 -13.03 -7.99 -7.44
N ARG A 46 -13.26 -6.79 -8.01
CA ARG A 46 -14.38 -6.55 -8.93
C ARG A 46 -14.25 -7.37 -10.21
N GLN A 47 -13.04 -7.45 -10.76
CA GLN A 47 -12.82 -8.10 -12.04
C GLN A 47 -12.65 -9.61 -11.90
N ALA A 48 -11.83 -10.11 -10.98
CA ALA A 48 -11.44 -11.52 -10.88
C ALA A 48 -12.01 -12.27 -9.65
N GLY A 49 -12.84 -11.60 -8.84
CA GLY A 49 -13.53 -12.18 -7.68
C GLY A 49 -12.76 -12.07 -6.36
N ALA A 50 -13.43 -12.41 -5.26
CA ALA A 50 -12.93 -12.22 -3.89
C ALA A 50 -11.59 -12.95 -3.62
N ALA A 51 -11.48 -14.22 -4.04
CA ALA A 51 -10.25 -14.99 -3.85
C ALA A 51 -9.04 -14.34 -4.56
N ALA A 52 -9.23 -13.84 -5.77
CA ALA A 52 -8.18 -13.15 -6.51
C ALA A 52 -7.82 -11.80 -5.88
N GLY A 53 -8.82 -11.03 -5.45
CA GLY A 53 -8.63 -9.78 -4.73
C GLY A 53 -7.85 -9.99 -3.42
N LEU A 54 -8.18 -11.03 -2.65
CA LEU A 54 -7.50 -11.36 -1.40
C LEU A 54 -6.06 -11.81 -1.63
N ALA A 55 -5.79 -12.60 -2.67
CA ALA A 55 -4.42 -12.98 -3.04
C ALA A 55 -3.57 -11.74 -3.39
N VAL A 56 -4.11 -10.81 -4.19
CA VAL A 56 -3.44 -9.53 -4.50
C VAL A 56 -3.23 -8.69 -3.24
N PHE A 57 -4.24 -8.61 -2.36
CA PHE A 57 -4.10 -7.92 -1.08
C PHE A 57 -2.98 -8.51 -0.24
N ALA A 58 -2.92 -9.83 -0.06
CA ALA A 58 -1.92 -10.49 0.75
C ALA A 58 -0.50 -10.20 0.21
N PHE A 59 -0.32 -10.26 -1.11
CA PHE A 59 0.96 -9.93 -1.74
C PHE A 59 1.33 -8.45 -1.57
N ASP A 60 0.41 -7.53 -1.86
CA ASP A 60 0.66 -6.09 -1.73
C ASP A 60 0.88 -5.67 -0.26
N PHE A 61 0.18 -6.29 0.68
CA PHE A 61 0.41 -6.11 2.11
C PHE A 61 1.80 -6.62 2.51
N ALA A 62 2.15 -7.85 2.12
CA ALA A 62 3.44 -8.45 2.46
C ALA A 62 4.62 -7.67 1.90
N LYS A 63 4.55 -7.20 0.65
CA LYS A 63 5.65 -6.42 0.05
C LYS A 63 5.84 -5.05 0.71
N GLY A 64 4.81 -4.51 1.36
CA GLY A 64 4.95 -3.32 2.21
C GLY A 64 5.54 -3.64 3.59
N LEU A 65 5.06 -4.71 4.22
CA LEU A 65 5.44 -5.10 5.57
C LEU A 65 6.88 -5.62 5.66
N LEU A 66 7.25 -6.57 4.79
CA LEU A 66 8.49 -7.34 4.91
C LEU A 66 9.76 -6.48 4.83
N PRO A 67 9.89 -5.49 3.93
CA PRO A 67 11.08 -4.65 3.89
C PRO A 67 11.28 -3.82 5.15
N VAL A 68 10.19 -3.27 5.70
CA VAL A 68 10.24 -2.45 6.92
C VAL A 68 10.58 -3.33 8.13
N TRP A 69 9.99 -4.52 8.20
CA TRP A 69 10.35 -5.52 9.21
C TRP A 69 11.83 -5.87 9.15
N LEU A 70 12.35 -6.19 7.96
CA LEU A 70 13.76 -6.53 7.79
C LEU A 70 14.67 -5.37 8.20
N ALA A 71 14.38 -4.15 7.74
CA ALA A 71 15.17 -2.96 8.07
C ALA A 71 15.18 -2.68 9.58
N ASP A 72 14.03 -2.69 10.24
CA ASP A 72 13.90 -2.48 11.68
C ASP A 72 14.65 -3.57 12.47
N ARG A 73 14.57 -4.83 12.06
CA ARG A 73 15.32 -5.94 12.69
C ARG A 73 16.82 -5.84 12.53
N LEU A 74 17.30 -5.14 11.51
CA LEU A 74 18.71 -4.83 11.28
C LEU A 74 19.15 -3.51 11.94
N GLY A 75 18.27 -2.87 12.73
CA GLY A 75 18.55 -1.62 13.43
C GLY A 75 18.48 -0.38 12.55
N ALA A 76 17.75 -0.41 11.43
CA ALA A 76 17.51 0.78 10.63
C ALA A 76 16.64 1.78 11.38
N GLY A 77 17.12 3.02 11.51
CA GLY A 77 16.36 4.15 12.02
C GLY A 77 16.40 5.35 11.08
N GLY A 78 15.76 6.44 11.48
CA GLY A 78 15.78 7.72 10.76
C GLY A 78 15.41 7.60 9.27
N TRP A 79 16.20 8.22 8.40
CA TRP A 79 15.91 8.31 6.96
C TRP A 79 15.89 6.97 6.23
N LEU A 80 16.65 5.98 6.70
CA LEU A 80 16.66 4.65 6.08
C LEU A 80 15.32 3.94 6.30
N LEU A 81 14.73 4.07 7.50
CA LEU A 81 13.42 3.51 7.80
C LEU A 81 12.32 4.20 6.97
N VAL A 82 12.39 5.53 6.84
CA VAL A 82 11.47 6.32 6.00
C VAL A 82 11.57 5.89 4.53
N ALA A 83 12.78 5.79 3.99
CA ALA A 83 13.00 5.35 2.61
C ALA A 83 12.44 3.93 2.39
N THR A 84 12.64 3.04 3.35
CA THR A 84 12.14 1.65 3.29
C THR A 84 10.62 1.58 3.37
N ALA A 85 9.98 2.47 4.13
CA ALA A 85 8.52 2.58 4.21
C ALA A 85 7.91 3.13 2.91
N VAL A 86 8.57 4.10 2.28
CA VAL A 86 8.09 4.74 1.03
C VAL A 86 8.31 3.84 -0.19
N ALA A 87 9.46 3.18 -0.27
CA ALA A 87 9.91 2.44 -1.45
C ALA A 87 8.88 1.45 -2.03
N PRO A 88 8.30 0.50 -1.28
CA PRO A 88 7.36 -0.47 -1.86
C PRO A 88 6.03 0.16 -2.29
N VAL A 89 5.63 1.28 -1.66
CA VAL A 89 4.45 2.07 -2.06
C VAL A 89 4.74 2.83 -3.36
N ALA A 90 5.90 3.50 -3.43
CA ALA A 90 6.35 4.20 -4.63
C ALA A 90 6.53 3.25 -5.82
N GLY A 91 7.10 2.07 -5.60
CA GLY A 91 7.23 1.02 -6.60
C GLY A 91 5.88 0.58 -7.15
N HIS A 92 4.89 0.34 -6.27
CA HIS A 92 3.53 -0.02 -6.69
C HIS A 92 2.85 1.11 -7.50
N ASN A 93 3.10 2.36 -7.14
CA ASN A 93 2.47 3.53 -7.76
C ASN A 93 3.08 3.86 -9.13
N TRP A 94 4.41 3.82 -9.22
CA TRP A 94 5.20 4.16 -10.40
C TRP A 94 6.27 3.09 -10.65
N PRO A 95 5.88 1.89 -11.12
CA PRO A 95 6.79 0.77 -11.31
C PRO A 95 7.80 1.02 -12.43
N LEU A 96 9.09 0.82 -12.13
CA LEU A 96 10.17 0.88 -13.12
C LEU A 96 9.97 -0.13 -14.26
N GLN A 97 9.47 -1.33 -13.93
CA GLN A 97 9.20 -2.41 -14.89
C GLN A 97 8.18 -2.03 -15.97
N ARG A 98 7.44 -0.94 -15.76
CA ARG A 98 6.51 -0.37 -16.75
C ARG A 98 6.98 0.95 -17.32
N GLY A 99 8.27 1.29 -17.17
CA GLY A 99 8.84 2.58 -17.58
C GLY A 99 8.21 3.75 -16.84
N PHE A 100 7.93 3.60 -15.53
CA PHE A 100 7.26 4.59 -14.68
C PHE A 100 5.85 4.99 -15.15
N ARG A 101 5.27 4.24 -16.10
CA ARG A 101 3.84 4.32 -16.40
C ARG A 101 3.07 3.92 -15.15
N PRO A 102 1.86 4.44 -14.94
CA PRO A 102 1.27 4.29 -13.63
C PRO A 102 0.83 2.86 -13.32
N GLY A 103 1.13 2.45 -12.10
CA GLY A 103 0.62 1.23 -11.48
C GLY A 103 -0.68 1.50 -10.73
N GLY A 104 -0.81 0.88 -9.56
CA GLY A 104 -1.98 1.07 -8.69
C GLY A 104 -1.85 2.29 -7.77
N ARG A 105 -2.59 2.27 -6.66
CA ARG A 105 -2.64 3.36 -5.67
C ARG A 105 -1.83 3.08 -4.39
N GLY A 106 -1.33 1.86 -4.20
CA GLY A 106 -0.38 1.55 -3.14
C GLY A 106 -0.97 1.46 -1.73
N LEU A 107 -2.30 1.51 -1.58
CA LEU A 107 -2.93 1.50 -0.25
C LEU A 107 -2.61 0.21 0.52
N ALA A 108 -2.72 -0.97 -0.09
CA ALA A 108 -2.41 -2.24 0.58
C ALA A 108 -0.94 -2.33 1.02
N SER A 109 0.01 -1.85 0.20
CA SER A 109 1.42 -1.73 0.60
C SER A 109 1.59 -0.80 1.79
N ALA A 110 0.92 0.35 1.79
CA ALA A 110 0.96 1.27 2.93
C ALA A 110 0.33 0.65 4.20
N ILE A 111 -0.72 -0.18 4.08
CA ILE A 111 -1.28 -0.92 5.23
C ILE A 111 -0.21 -1.83 5.81
N GLY A 112 0.48 -2.60 4.97
CA GLY A 112 1.57 -3.49 5.40
C GLY A 112 2.67 -2.76 6.17
N VAL A 113 3.13 -1.63 5.61
CA VAL A 113 4.11 -0.74 6.25
C VAL A 113 3.63 -0.28 7.63
N THR A 114 2.44 0.33 7.70
CA THR A 114 1.97 0.98 8.93
C THR A 114 1.54 -0.04 9.99
N VAL A 115 1.02 -1.21 9.60
CA VAL A 115 0.68 -2.29 10.54
C VAL A 115 1.93 -2.76 11.27
N TYR A 116 3.06 -2.87 10.57
CA TYR A 116 4.32 -3.22 11.20
C TYR A 116 4.83 -2.12 12.14
N LEU A 117 4.80 -0.87 11.69
CA LEU A 117 5.35 0.26 12.43
C LEU A 117 4.56 0.59 13.71
N ALA A 118 3.24 0.48 13.67
CA ALA A 118 2.36 0.80 14.81
C ALA A 118 1.12 -0.12 14.89
N PRO A 119 1.30 -1.42 15.20
CA PRO A 119 0.20 -2.37 15.27
C PRO A 119 -0.85 -1.96 16.31
N ARG A 120 -0.41 -1.41 17.45
CA ARG A 120 -1.29 -0.96 18.55
C ARG A 120 -2.21 0.20 18.15
N ALA A 121 -1.80 1.05 17.21
CA ALA A 121 -2.60 2.16 16.72
C ALA A 121 -3.46 1.75 15.53
N LEU A 122 -2.86 1.04 14.56
CA LEU A 122 -3.53 0.78 13.28
C LEU A 122 -4.53 -0.38 13.36
N ILE A 123 -4.25 -1.47 14.09
CA ILE A 123 -5.16 -2.63 14.13
C ILE A 123 -6.54 -2.24 14.70
N PRO A 124 -6.64 -1.58 15.88
CA PRO A 124 -7.94 -1.15 16.40
C PRO A 124 -8.64 -0.18 15.46
N ALA A 125 -7.90 0.74 14.83
CA ALA A 125 -8.47 1.70 13.91
C ALA A 125 -9.03 1.03 12.64
N LEU A 126 -8.34 0.03 12.08
CA LEU A 126 -8.85 -0.78 10.98
C LEU A 126 -10.11 -1.57 11.38
N LEU A 127 -10.20 -2.07 12.61
CA LEU A 127 -11.41 -2.71 13.12
C LEU A 127 -12.58 -1.73 13.19
N VAL A 128 -12.35 -0.50 13.67
CA VAL A 128 -13.35 0.58 13.62
C VAL A 128 -13.77 0.85 12.17
N GLY A 129 -12.81 0.94 11.25
CA GLY A 129 -13.08 1.07 9.82
C GLY A 129 -13.94 -0.07 9.26
N CYS A 130 -13.69 -1.32 9.67
CA CYS A 130 -14.51 -2.48 9.31
C CYS A 130 -15.93 -2.37 9.85
N VAL A 131 -16.11 -1.97 11.12
CA VAL A 131 -17.44 -1.74 11.72
C VAL A 131 -18.21 -0.67 10.94
N VAL A 132 -17.57 0.45 10.61
CA VAL A 132 -18.20 1.51 9.80
C VAL A 132 -18.52 1.02 8.38
N ALA A 133 -17.63 0.24 7.77
CA ALA A 133 -17.85 -0.33 6.44
C ALA A 133 -19.05 -1.30 6.41
N LEU A 134 -19.21 -2.12 7.45
CA LEU A 134 -20.36 -3.01 7.64
C LEU A 134 -21.66 -2.20 7.81
N TRP A 135 -21.64 -1.21 8.71
CA TRP A 135 -22.80 -0.35 8.96
C TRP A 135 -23.26 0.42 7.71
N ARG A 136 -22.29 0.99 6.97
CA ARG A 136 -22.56 1.76 5.74
C ARG A 136 -22.69 0.89 4.49
N ARG A 137 -22.54 -0.44 4.60
CA ARG A 137 -22.50 -1.41 3.49
C ARG A 137 -21.56 -0.98 2.35
N ARG A 138 -20.41 -0.39 2.69
CA ARG A 138 -19.45 0.18 1.75
C ARG A 138 -18.02 -0.11 2.20
N THR A 139 -17.37 -1.06 1.53
CA THR A 139 -15.99 -1.48 1.82
C THR A 139 -14.94 -0.35 1.83
N PRO A 140 -15.05 0.75 1.05
CA PRO A 140 -14.07 1.84 1.11
C PRO A 140 -13.91 2.49 2.48
N TRP A 141 -14.90 2.40 3.37
CA TRP A 141 -14.83 3.01 4.71
C TRP A 141 -13.73 2.41 5.60
N VAL A 142 -13.28 1.18 5.33
CA VAL A 142 -12.13 0.59 6.06
C VAL A 142 -10.90 1.49 5.95
N GLY A 143 -10.59 1.95 4.74
CA GLY A 143 -9.46 2.85 4.49
C GLY A 143 -9.78 4.32 4.81
N ILE A 144 -11.00 4.78 4.55
CA ILE A 144 -11.39 6.19 4.78
C ILE A 144 -11.39 6.54 6.27
N VAL A 145 -11.80 5.60 7.14
CA VAL A 145 -11.84 5.83 8.59
C VAL A 145 -10.62 5.24 9.28
N GLY A 146 -10.33 3.97 9.01
CA GLY A 146 -9.33 3.23 9.81
C GLY A 146 -7.93 3.77 9.66
N PHE A 147 -7.55 4.28 8.49
CA PHE A 147 -6.21 4.79 8.28
C PHE A 147 -5.97 6.17 8.90
N PRO A 148 -6.80 7.20 8.64
CA PRO A 148 -6.63 8.49 9.30
C PRO A 148 -6.70 8.38 10.83
N LEU A 149 -7.64 7.56 11.33
CA LEU A 149 -7.76 7.29 12.76
C LEU A 149 -6.50 6.59 13.30
N GLY A 150 -6.00 5.58 12.60
CA GLY A 150 -4.80 4.85 13.00
C GLY A 150 -3.55 5.73 13.03
N LEU A 151 -3.35 6.57 12.02
CA LEU A 151 -2.26 7.54 11.96
C LEU A 151 -2.34 8.57 13.09
N ALA A 152 -3.54 9.10 13.35
CA ALA A 152 -3.79 10.05 14.45
C ALA A 152 -3.58 9.41 15.84
N ALA A 153 -3.83 8.10 15.97
CA ALA A 153 -3.63 7.36 17.21
C ALA A 153 -2.17 6.96 17.48
N MET A 154 -1.26 7.03 16.50
CA MET A 154 0.14 6.58 16.68
C MET A 154 0.86 7.29 17.84
N PRO A 155 0.76 8.63 18.01
CA PRO A 155 1.38 9.32 19.15
C PRO A 155 0.77 8.90 20.49
N LEU A 156 -0.56 8.76 20.53
CA LEU A 156 -1.30 8.33 21.74
C LEU A 156 -0.95 6.90 22.14
N ALA A 157 -0.61 6.04 21.17
CA ALA A 157 -0.16 4.68 21.41
C ALA A 157 1.33 4.57 21.81
N GLY A 158 2.03 5.70 22.00
CA GLY A 158 3.44 5.73 22.37
C GLY A 158 4.39 5.29 21.24
N THR A 159 3.97 5.46 19.98
CA THR A 159 4.79 5.07 18.83
C THR A 159 6.00 6.01 18.69
N PRO A 160 7.24 5.51 18.53
CA PRO A 160 8.42 6.35 18.30
C PRO A 160 8.22 7.31 17.12
N GLY A 161 8.70 8.54 17.26
CA GLY A 161 8.49 9.62 16.27
C GLY A 161 8.96 9.26 14.85
N GLU A 162 10.09 8.57 14.72
CA GLU A 162 10.61 8.13 13.41
C GLU A 162 9.66 7.15 12.69
N ARG A 163 8.96 6.29 13.44
CA ARG A 163 7.98 5.34 12.89
C ARG A 163 6.70 6.07 12.46
N VAL A 164 6.30 7.11 13.20
CA VAL A 164 5.20 8.00 12.80
C VAL A 164 5.54 8.71 11.50
N VAL A 165 6.74 9.30 11.40
CA VAL A 165 7.21 9.97 10.18
C VAL A 165 7.26 9.00 9.00
N ALA A 166 7.78 7.78 9.18
CA ALA A 166 7.84 6.77 8.13
C ALA A 166 6.43 6.35 7.64
N ALA A 167 5.47 6.15 8.55
CA ALA A 167 4.09 5.83 8.19
C ALA A 167 3.37 6.99 7.48
N LEU A 168 3.59 8.24 7.93
CA LEU A 168 3.06 9.43 7.28
C LEU A 168 3.65 9.61 5.87
N ALA A 169 4.94 9.37 5.69
CA ALA A 169 5.59 9.44 4.38
C ALA A 169 5.04 8.37 3.40
N ALA A 170 4.84 7.15 3.89
CA ALA A 170 4.19 6.09 3.10
C ALA A 170 2.75 6.47 2.70
N MET A 171 1.97 7.04 3.62
CA MET A 171 0.61 7.51 3.33
C MET A 171 0.59 8.72 2.38
N LEU A 172 1.50 9.66 2.55
CA LEU A 172 1.65 10.79 1.64
C LEU A 172 1.91 10.29 0.20
N THR A 173 2.71 9.23 0.05
CA THR A 173 2.95 8.60 -1.25
C THR A 173 1.67 8.05 -1.89
N VAL A 174 0.76 7.47 -1.10
CA VAL A 174 -0.59 7.07 -1.54
C VAL A 174 -1.43 8.30 -1.92
N GLY A 175 -1.42 9.35 -1.10
CA GLY A 175 -2.14 10.61 -1.35
C GLY A 175 -1.73 11.31 -2.64
N LEU A 176 -0.42 11.42 -2.89
CA LEU A 176 0.15 11.96 -4.13
C LEU A 176 -0.35 11.17 -5.34
N ARG A 177 -0.36 9.84 -5.23
CA ARG A 177 -0.85 8.98 -6.30
C ARG A 177 -2.36 9.14 -6.52
N TYR A 178 -3.13 9.32 -5.44
CA TYR A 178 -4.57 9.56 -5.52
C TYR A 178 -4.88 10.88 -6.25
N LEU A 179 -4.15 11.95 -5.96
CA LEU A 179 -4.27 13.24 -6.64
C LEU A 179 -3.95 13.16 -8.14
N GLN A 180 -2.91 12.42 -8.51
CA GLN A 180 -2.59 12.19 -9.93
C GLN A 180 -3.66 11.37 -10.65
N TRP A 181 -4.27 10.42 -9.94
CA TRP A 181 -5.34 9.58 -10.47
C TRP A 181 -6.60 10.41 -10.78
N THR A 182 -7.03 11.27 -9.85
CA THR A 182 -8.24 12.09 -10.04
C THR A 182 -8.07 13.12 -11.15
N ARG A 183 -6.87 13.71 -11.30
CA ARG A 183 -6.57 14.73 -12.33
C ARG A 183 -6.49 14.19 -13.76
N HIS A 184 -6.16 12.92 -13.94
CA HIS A 184 -5.84 12.36 -15.26
C HIS A 184 -6.65 11.12 -15.61
N ARG A 185 -7.81 10.92 -14.96
CA ARG A 185 -8.68 9.74 -15.13
C ARG A 185 -8.95 9.34 -16.58
N GLY A 186 -9.07 10.30 -17.51
CA GLY A 186 -9.30 10.06 -18.93
C GLY A 186 -8.06 9.70 -19.78
N ARG A 187 -6.84 9.76 -19.21
CA ARG A 187 -5.58 9.39 -19.89
C ARG A 187 -5.06 8.01 -19.47
N TRP A 188 -5.73 7.36 -18.53
CA TRP A 188 -5.29 6.12 -17.87
C TRP A 188 -6.14 4.89 -18.21
N ILE A 189 -7.20 5.07 -19.01
CA ILE A 189 -8.04 4.04 -19.61
C ILE A 189 -7.58 3.85 -21.05
#